data_AF-A0A560BXS5-F1
#
_entry.id   AF-A0A560BXS5-F1
#
_cell.length_a   1.000
_cell.length_b   1.000
_cell.length_c   1.000
_cell.angle_alpha   90.00
_cell.angle_beta   90.00
_cell.angle_gamma   90.00
#
_symmetry.space_group_name_H-M   'P 1'
#
loop_
_entity.id
_entity.type
_entity.pdbx_description
1 polymer ?
#
loop_
_entity_poly.entity_id
_entity_poly.type
_entity_poly.pdbx_seq_one_letter_code
_entity_poly.pdbx_strand_id
1 'polypeptide(L)'
;MYFLATGVLMLFALVFIGVAAYSVFHSLLLLDIEATTHGLLDGVGMIVLAIAVFEIAKYLYEEELEHDRELRHADEARRTLTKFLTTIIIAASLEGLVLVFEARTSQMSDMVYPAILLMVIVFMVLGLGLYQLISRRAETIDPKEGDS
;
A
#
# COMPACT_ATOMS: atom_id res chain seq x y z
N MET A 1 15.11 18.76 -0.59
CA MET A 1 14.84 17.81 0.51
C MET A 1 14.06 16.60 0.00
N TYR A 2 13.01 16.80 -0.80
CA TYR A 2 12.21 15.74 -1.41
C TYR A 2 13.02 14.77 -2.30
N PHE A 3 13.94 15.26 -3.13
CA PHE A 3 14.83 14.39 -3.91
C PHE A 3 15.63 13.38 -3.06
N LEU A 4 16.12 13.81 -1.90
CA LEU A 4 16.82 12.93 -0.95
C LEU A 4 15.85 11.90 -0.37
N ALA A 5 14.65 12.32 0.03
CA ALA A 5 13.63 11.42 0.58
C ALA A 5 13.19 10.36 -0.45
N THR A 6 12.90 10.77 -1.68
CA THR A 6 12.60 9.85 -2.80
C THR A 6 13.73 8.87 -3.03
N GLY A 7 14.99 9.34 -3.08
CA GLY A 7 16.16 8.47 -3.27
C GLY A 7 16.30 7.42 -2.16
N VAL A 8 16.09 7.82 -0.90
CA VAL A 8 16.14 6.91 0.26
C VAL A 8 14.99 5.89 0.21
N LEU A 9 13.77 6.30 -0.14
CA LEU A 9 12.64 5.39 -0.27
C LEU A 9 12.85 4.36 -1.40
N MET A 10 13.37 4.80 -2.56
CA MET A 10 13.74 3.88 -3.64
C MET A 10 14.82 2.89 -3.20
N LEU A 11 15.81 3.35 -2.42
CA LEU A 11 16.83 2.45 -1.86
C LEU A 11 16.19 1.43 -0.91
N PHE A 12 15.28 1.83 -0.03
CA PHE A 12 14.58 0.89 0.85
C PHE A 12 13.77 -0.15 0.07
N ALA A 13 13.05 0.25 -0.97
CA ALA A 13 12.33 -0.69 -1.82
C ALA A 13 13.27 -1.74 -2.44
N LEU A 14 14.43 -1.30 -2.95
CA LEU A 14 15.45 -2.21 -3.49
C LEU A 14 16.03 -3.13 -2.41
N VAL A 15 16.29 -2.61 -1.21
CA VAL A 15 16.79 -3.41 -0.08
C VAL A 15 15.76 -4.46 0.32
N PHE A 16 14.48 -4.12 0.43
CA PHE A 16 13.42 -5.10 0.75
C PHE A 16 13.34 -6.21 -0.29
N ILE A 17 13.40 -5.88 -1.59
CA ILE A 17 13.44 -6.88 -2.66
C ILE A 17 14.70 -7.76 -2.54
N GLY A 18 15.85 -7.16 -2.25
CA GLY A 18 17.11 -7.89 -2.08
C GLY A 18 17.08 -8.84 -0.89
N VAL A 19 16.54 -8.41 0.25
CA VAL A 19 16.40 -9.25 1.45
C VAL A 19 15.38 -10.37 1.19
N ALA A 20 14.27 -10.09 0.50
CA ALA A 20 13.30 -11.12 0.09
C ALA A 20 13.93 -12.18 -0.83
N ALA A 21 14.71 -11.77 -1.83
CA ALA A 21 15.41 -12.71 -2.70
C ALA A 21 16.45 -13.52 -1.93
N TYR A 22 17.17 -12.88 -1.01
CA TYR A 22 18.16 -13.53 -0.17
C TYR A 22 17.54 -14.55 0.79
N SER A 23 16.42 -14.22 1.46
CA SER A 23 15.74 -15.13 2.38
C SER A 23 15.28 -16.40 1.69
N VAL A 24 14.62 -16.26 0.52
CA VAL A 24 14.16 -17.40 -0.28
C VAL A 24 15.34 -18.25 -0.77
N PHE A 25 16.40 -17.61 -1.28
CA PHE A 25 17.58 -18.33 -1.76
C PHE A 25 18.27 -19.11 -0.63
N HIS A 26 18.41 -18.51 0.55
CA HIS A 26 19.00 -19.16 1.71
C HIS A 26 18.15 -20.35 2.18
N SER A 27 16.82 -20.19 2.26
CA SER A 27 15.92 -21.28 2.63
C SER A 27 15.95 -22.45 1.63
N LEU A 28 16.06 -22.17 0.33
CA LEU A 28 16.18 -23.21 -0.70
C LEU A 28 17.47 -24.02 -0.58
N LEU A 29 18.59 -23.38 -0.20
CA LEU A 29 19.87 -24.06 0.01
C LEU A 29 19.84 -25.03 1.18
N LEU A 30 18.98 -24.79 2.17
CA LEU A 30 18.80 -25.68 3.32
C LEU A 30 18.00 -26.96 2.96
N LEU A 31 17.39 -27.01 1.77
CA LEU A 31 16.54 -28.12 1.27
C LEU A 31 15.42 -28.52 2.25
N ASP A 32 14.99 -27.58 3.10
CA ASP A 32 13.90 -27.75 4.05
C ASP A 32 12.64 -27.07 3.49
N ILE A 33 11.58 -27.87 3.31
CA ILE A 33 10.29 -27.43 2.75
C ILE A 33 9.60 -26.45 3.70
N GLU A 34 9.72 -26.64 5.02
CA GLU A 34 9.07 -25.79 6.00
C GLU A 34 9.74 -24.41 6.07
N ALA A 35 11.08 -24.39 6.09
CA ALA A 35 11.88 -23.17 6.00
C ALA A 35 11.73 -22.44 4.66
N THR A 36 11.58 -23.19 3.56
CA THR A 36 11.31 -22.62 2.23
C THR A 36 9.93 -21.97 2.19
N THR A 37 8.92 -22.61 2.78
CA THR A 37 7.55 -22.07 2.85
C THR A 37 7.52 -20.76 3.64
N HIS A 38 8.13 -20.73 4.83
CA HIS A 38 8.25 -19.50 5.62
C HIS A 38 9.03 -18.41 4.88
N GLY A 39 10.20 -18.75 4.31
CA GLY A 39 10.99 -17.78 3.55
C GLY A 39 10.27 -17.19 2.34
N LEU A 40 9.40 -17.97 1.69
CA LEU A 40 8.53 -17.49 0.61
C LEU A 40 7.44 -16.54 1.12
N LEU A 41 6.78 -16.87 2.24
CA LEU A 41 5.75 -16.01 2.82
C LEU A 41 6.35 -14.67 3.28
N ASP A 42 7.47 -14.70 4.00
CA ASP A 42 8.23 -13.51 4.41
C ASP A 42 8.70 -12.71 3.18
N GLY A 43 9.18 -13.41 2.15
CA GLY A 43 9.61 -12.82 0.88
C GLY A 43 8.49 -12.05 0.20
N VAL A 44 7.28 -12.61 0.16
CA VAL A 44 6.10 -11.93 -0.41
C VAL A 44 5.75 -10.70 0.42
N GLY A 45 5.73 -10.78 1.76
CA GLY A 45 5.47 -9.62 2.62
C GLY A 45 6.48 -8.48 2.39
N MET A 46 7.78 -8.80 2.33
CA MET A 46 8.82 -7.83 2.01
C MET A 46 8.67 -7.20 0.62
N ILE A 47 8.25 -7.98 -0.39
CA ILE A 47 7.98 -7.44 -1.74
C ILE A 47 6.77 -6.53 -1.73
N VAL A 48 5.69 -6.88 -1.02
CA VAL A 48 4.50 -6.04 -0.86
C VAL A 48 4.89 -4.71 -0.21
N LEU A 49 5.69 -4.75 0.85
CA LEU A 49 6.21 -3.56 1.51
C LEU A 49 7.09 -2.72 0.57
N ALA A 50 7.95 -3.37 -0.22
CA ALA A 50 8.79 -2.69 -1.21
C ALA A 50 7.95 -1.94 -2.26
N ILE A 51 6.89 -2.57 -2.77
CA ILE A 51 5.97 -1.96 -3.73
C ILE A 51 5.28 -0.74 -3.11
N ALA A 52 4.78 -0.86 -1.87
CA ALA A 52 4.15 0.25 -1.17
C ALA A 52 5.10 1.44 -0.97
N VAL A 53 6.33 1.17 -0.54
CA VAL A 53 7.38 2.21 -0.39
C VAL A 53 7.73 2.84 -1.73
N PHE A 54 7.83 2.04 -2.80
CA PHE A 54 8.10 2.53 -4.14
C PHE A 54 6.98 3.42 -4.68
N GLU A 55 5.71 3.09 -4.41
CA GLU A 55 4.57 3.93 -4.79
C GLU A 55 4.61 5.29 -4.09
N ILE A 56 5.00 5.33 -2.81
CA ILE A 56 5.20 6.60 -2.07
C ILE A 56 6.36 7.39 -2.67
N ALA A 57 7.49 6.74 -2.97
CA ALA A 57 8.64 7.39 -3.59
C ALA A 57 8.27 8.00 -4.95
N LYS A 58 7.53 7.25 -5.77
CA LYS A 58 7.03 7.71 -7.07
C LYS A 58 6.10 8.91 -6.91
N TYR A 59 5.17 8.84 -5.97
CA TYR A 59 4.27 9.96 -5.67
C TYR A 59 5.05 11.24 -5.32
N LEU A 60 6.03 11.13 -4.42
CA LEU A 60 6.84 12.26 -3.99
C LEU A 60 7.74 12.80 -5.12
N TYR A 61 8.19 11.93 -6.02
CA TYR A 61 8.94 12.31 -7.21
C TYR A 61 8.06 13.05 -8.23
N GLU A 62 6.83 12.56 -8.46
CA GLU A 62 5.86 13.21 -9.34
C GLU A 62 5.51 14.61 -8.82
N GLU A 63 5.27 14.77 -7.52
CA GLU A 63 4.96 16.06 -6.87
C GLU A 63 6.11 17.08 -7.00
N GLU A 64 7.36 16.64 -6.95
CA GLU A 64 8.53 17.51 -7.17
C GLU A 64 8.66 17.97 -8.64
N LEU A 65 8.34 17.09 -9.60
CA LEU A 65 8.36 17.44 -11.02
C LEU A 65 7.21 18.38 -11.42
N GLU A 66 6.09 18.31 -10.71
CA GLU A 66 4.91 19.14 -10.94
C GLU A 66 4.97 20.52 -10.28
N HIS A 67 6.15 20.96 -9.83
CA HIS A 67 6.40 22.27 -9.23
C HIS A 67 6.23 23.42 -10.23
N ASP A 68 5.02 23.63 -10.74
CA ASP A 68 4.68 24.85 -11.48
C ASP A 68 3.17 25.20 -11.56
N ARG A 69 2.28 24.59 -10.76
CA ARG A 69 0.90 25.10 -10.66
C ARG A 69 0.33 24.94 -9.26
N GLU A 70 0.15 26.08 -8.58
CA GLU A 70 -0.71 26.20 -7.41
C GLU A 70 -2.04 25.43 -7.64
N LEU A 71 -2.23 24.37 -6.84
CA LEU A 71 -3.46 23.71 -6.41
C LEU A 71 -4.76 24.42 -6.84
N ARG A 72 -5.14 24.35 -8.11
CA ARG A 72 -6.31 25.09 -8.59
C ARG A 72 -7.61 24.32 -8.64
N HIS A 73 -7.62 23.03 -8.32
CA HIS A 73 -8.88 22.31 -8.12
C HIS A 73 -8.79 21.35 -6.93
N ALA A 74 -9.64 21.57 -5.92
CA ALA A 74 -9.81 20.66 -4.79
C ALA A 74 -10.07 19.21 -5.25
N ASP A 75 -10.60 19.04 -6.47
CA ASP A 75 -10.84 17.77 -7.16
C ASP A 75 -9.54 16.97 -7.40
N GLU A 76 -8.45 17.64 -7.79
CA GLU A 76 -7.14 17.00 -8.02
C GLU A 76 -6.56 16.48 -6.71
N ALA A 77 -6.59 17.29 -5.65
CA ALA A 77 -6.16 16.89 -4.31
C ALA A 77 -6.98 15.68 -3.79
N ARG A 78 -8.32 15.68 -4.01
CA ARG A 78 -9.17 14.53 -3.63
C ARG A 78 -8.84 13.28 -4.42
N ARG A 79 -8.58 13.39 -5.72
CA ARG A 79 -8.21 12.27 -6.59
C ARG A 79 -6.87 11.67 -6.17
N THR A 80 -5.90 12.51 -5.88
CA THR A 80 -4.59 12.11 -5.36
C THR A 80 -4.71 11.39 -4.02
N LEU A 81 -5.44 11.97 -3.06
CA LEU A 81 -5.68 11.33 -1.75
C LEU A 81 -6.39 9.97 -1.90
N THR A 82 -7.39 9.88 -2.79
CA THR A 82 -8.11 8.63 -3.06
C THR A 82 -7.18 7.56 -3.62
N LYS A 83 -6.31 7.93 -4.58
CA LYS A 83 -5.31 7.03 -5.16
C LYS A 83 -4.34 6.53 -4.10
N PHE A 84 -3.83 7.44 -3.26
CA PHE A 84 -2.93 7.12 -2.16
C PHE A 84 -3.55 6.15 -1.14
N LEU A 85 -4.77 6.45 -0.67
CA LEU A 85 -5.49 5.57 0.26
C LEU A 85 -5.79 4.20 -0.36
N THR A 86 -6.13 4.16 -1.65
CA THR A 86 -6.38 2.90 -2.37
C THR A 86 -5.12 2.03 -2.39
N THR A 87 -3.97 2.62 -2.69
CA THR A 87 -2.66 1.94 -2.64
C THR A 87 -2.38 1.34 -1.26
N ILE A 88 -2.58 2.11 -0.18
CA ILE A 88 -2.39 1.61 1.19
C ILE A 88 -3.31 0.44 1.50
N ILE A 89 -4.59 0.53 1.12
CA ILE A 89 -5.56 -0.54 1.32
C ILE A 89 -5.15 -1.81 0.59
N ILE A 90 -4.68 -1.71 -0.65
CA ILE A 90 -4.20 -2.86 -1.43
C ILE A 90 -2.98 -3.49 -0.75
N ALA A 91 -1.99 -2.70 -0.33
CA ALA A 91 -0.82 -3.20 0.36
C ALA A 91 -1.17 -3.91 1.67
N ALA A 92 -2.01 -3.29 2.52
CA ALA A 92 -2.49 -3.90 3.75
C ALA A 92 -3.30 -5.18 3.51
N SER A 93 -4.09 -5.22 2.43
CA SER A 93 -4.84 -6.42 2.02
C SER A 93 -3.93 -7.60 1.67
N LEU A 94 -2.85 -7.33 0.95
CA LEU A 94 -1.86 -8.35 0.60
C LEU A 94 -1.11 -8.82 1.85
N GLU A 95 -0.72 -7.91 2.72
CA GLU A 95 -0.07 -8.24 4.00
C GLU A 95 -0.98 -9.09 4.89
N GLY A 96 -2.26 -8.72 5.01
CA GLY A 96 -3.25 -9.50 5.76
C GLY A 96 -3.43 -10.91 5.20
N LEU A 97 -3.34 -11.08 3.87
CA LEU A 97 -3.39 -12.40 3.25
C LEU A 97 -2.15 -13.24 3.57
N VAL A 98 -0.95 -12.65 3.52
CA VAL A 98 0.32 -13.31 3.89
C VAL A 98 0.25 -13.80 5.34
N LEU A 99 -0.18 -12.94 6.25
CA LEU A 99 -0.34 -13.26 7.68
C LEU A 99 -1.38 -14.36 7.92
N VAL A 100 -2.46 -14.43 7.14
CA VAL A 100 -3.42 -15.55 7.21
C VAL A 100 -2.77 -16.86 6.79
N PHE A 101 -1.92 -16.85 5.76
CA PHE A 101 -1.20 -18.05 5.33
C PHE A 101 -0.19 -18.51 6.38
N GLU A 102 0.55 -17.58 6.98
CA GLU A 102 1.52 -17.86 8.04
C GLU A 102 0.86 -18.38 9.32
N ALA A 103 -0.26 -17.77 9.73
CA ALA A 103 -1.03 -18.24 10.89
C ALA A 103 -1.61 -19.65 10.66
N ARG A 104 -1.93 -20.02 9.42
CA ARG A 104 -2.40 -21.37 9.09
C ARG A 104 -1.32 -22.43 9.20
N THR A 105 -0.04 -22.08 9.04
CA THR A 105 1.08 -23.02 9.17
C THR A 105 1.60 -23.13 10.60
N SER A 106 1.25 -22.20 11.49
CA SER A 106 1.70 -22.14 12.88
C SER A 106 0.64 -22.73 13.85
N GLN A 107 -0.17 -21.90 14.52
CA GLN A 107 -1.20 -22.34 15.45
C GLN A 107 -2.52 -21.60 15.22
N MET A 108 -3.65 -22.27 15.55
CA MET A 108 -4.99 -21.68 15.39
C MET A 108 -5.18 -20.36 16.18
N SER A 109 -4.45 -20.17 17.29
CA SER A 109 -4.45 -18.93 18.09
C SER A 109 -3.90 -17.73 17.32
N ASP A 110 -2.99 -17.95 16.39
CA ASP A 110 -2.28 -16.89 15.66
C ASP A 110 -3.18 -16.26 14.60
N MET A 111 -4.33 -16.88 14.31
CA MET A 111 -5.29 -16.44 13.31
C MET A 111 -6.12 -15.22 13.76
N VAL A 112 -6.05 -14.85 15.05
CA VAL A 112 -6.77 -13.67 15.60
C VAL A 112 -6.23 -12.37 15.03
N TYR A 113 -4.91 -12.17 15.00
CA TYR A 113 -4.32 -10.93 14.50
C TYR A 113 -4.59 -10.70 13.00
N PRO A 114 -4.36 -11.68 12.09
CA PRO A 114 -4.73 -11.55 10.68
C PRO A 114 -6.24 -11.29 10.49
N ALA A 115 -7.11 -11.94 11.27
CA ALA A 115 -8.55 -11.72 11.19
C ALA A 115 -8.97 -10.29 11.57
N ILE A 116 -8.37 -9.74 12.64
CA ILE A 116 -8.60 -8.34 13.04
C ILE A 116 -8.08 -7.39 11.96
N LEU A 117 -6.89 -7.65 11.41
CA LEU A 117 -6.33 -6.84 10.33
C LEU A 117 -7.25 -6.82 9.10
N LEU A 118 -7.75 -7.98 8.67
CA LEU A 118 -8.73 -8.06 7.58
C LEU A 118 -10.02 -7.30 7.89
N MET A 119 -10.49 -7.33 9.13
CA MET A 119 -11.64 -6.52 9.55
C MET A 119 -11.35 -5.02 9.42
N VAL A 120 -10.18 -4.55 9.86
CA VAL A 120 -9.73 -3.16 9.71
C VAL A 120 -9.70 -2.76 8.23
N ILE A 121 -9.18 -3.63 7.37
CA ILE A 121 -9.12 -3.39 5.92
C ILE A 121 -10.52 -3.23 5.32
N VAL A 122 -11.49 -4.07 5.73
CA VAL A 122 -12.89 -3.90 5.32
C VAL A 122 -13.41 -2.52 5.75
N PHE A 123 -13.13 -2.09 6.98
CA PHE A 123 -13.50 -0.73 7.43
C PHE A 123 -12.79 0.38 6.65
N MET A 124 -11.54 0.20 6.24
CA MET A 124 -10.83 1.16 5.39
C MET A 124 -11.49 1.28 4.02
N VAL A 125 -11.88 0.16 3.40
CA VAL A 125 -12.62 0.14 2.12
C VAL A 125 -13.97 0.85 2.27
N LEU A 126 -14.72 0.55 3.34
CA LEU A 126 -15.99 1.22 3.62
C LEU A 126 -15.82 2.72 3.87
N GLY A 127 -14.80 3.10 4.64
CA GLY A 127 -14.46 4.50 4.91
C GLY A 127 -14.09 5.26 3.64
N LEU A 128 -13.28 4.65 2.77
CA LEU A 128 -12.93 5.21 1.47
C LEU A 128 -14.17 5.34 0.56
N GLY A 129 -15.03 4.33 0.54
CA GLY A 129 -16.29 4.36 -0.20
C GLY A 129 -17.23 5.48 0.28
N LEU A 130 -17.35 5.65 1.60
CA LEU A 130 -18.12 6.73 2.21
C LEU A 130 -17.54 8.10 1.90
N TYR A 131 -16.22 8.26 2.02
CA TYR A 131 -15.52 9.50 1.65
C TYR A 131 -15.78 9.88 0.19
N GLN A 132 -15.70 8.93 -0.73
CA GLN A 132 -16.00 9.16 -2.15
C GLN A 132 -17.47 9.53 -2.38
N LEU A 133 -18.40 8.88 -1.68
CA LEU A 133 -19.83 9.19 -1.78
C LEU A 133 -20.13 10.62 -1.34
N ILE A 134 -19.60 11.04 -0.19
CA ILE A 134 -19.80 12.40 0.34
C ILE A 134 -19.15 13.42 -0.59
N SER A 135 -17.93 13.15 -1.07
CA SER A 135 -17.19 14.04 -1.97
C SER A 135 -17.95 14.29 -3.29
N ARG A 136 -18.50 13.24 -3.91
CA ARG A 136 -19.30 13.38 -5.15
C ARG A 136 -20.59 14.18 -4.94
N ARG A 137 -21.22 14.07 -3.77
CA ARG A 137 -22.43 14.84 -3.45
C ARG A 137 -22.14 16.32 -3.30
N ALA A 138 -20.97 16.69 -2.76
CA ALA A 138 -20.56 18.09 -2.64
C ALA A 138 -20.41 18.77 -4.01
N GLU A 139 -19.93 18.05 -5.03
CA GLU A 139 -19.79 18.54 -6.41
C GLU A 139 -21.15 18.78 -7.09
N THR A 140 -22.18 17.99 -6.78
CA THR A 140 -23.53 18.15 -7.37
C THR A 140 -24.32 19.34 -6.82
N ILE A 141 -23.88 19.97 -5.73
CA ILE A 141 -24.57 21.08 -5.06
C ILE A 141 -24.06 22.46 -5.54
N ASP A 142 -23.03 22.50 -6.40
CA ASP A 142 -22.59 23.71 -7.12
C ASP A 142 -23.04 23.65 -8.60
N PRO A 143 -24.35 23.81 -8.90
CA PRO A 143 -24.81 23.97 -10.25
C PRO A 143 -24.33 25.33 -10.75
N LYS A 144 -23.54 25.32 -11.83
CA LYS A 144 -23.15 26.49 -12.63
C LYS A 144 -24.18 27.62 -12.55
N GLU A 145 -23.88 28.64 -11.75
CA GLU A 145 -24.50 29.95 -11.91
C GLU A 145 -23.90 30.61 -13.15
N GLY A 146 -24.69 30.68 -14.22
CA GLY A 146 -24.46 31.48 -15.44
C GLY A 146 -23.66 30.74 -16.53
N ASP A 147 -24.03 30.75 -17.81
CA ASP A 147 -25.04 31.57 -18.48
C ASP A 147 -25.52 30.88 -19.77
N SER A 148 -26.80 31.11 -20.00
CA SER A 148 -27.57 31.06 -21.24
C SER A 148 -27.10 32.07 -22.29
#